data_AF-A0A931CGW5-F1
#
_entry.id   AF-A0A931CGW5-F1
#
_cell.length_a   1.000
_cell.length_b   1.000
_cell.length_c   1.000
_cell.angle_alpha   90.00
_cell.angle_beta   90.00
_cell.angle_gamma   90.00
#
_symmetry.space_group_name_H-M   'P 1'
#
loop_
_entity.id
_entity.type
_entity.pdbx_description
1 polymer ?
#
loop_
_entity_poly.entity_id
_entity_poly.type
_entity_poly.pdbx_seq_one_letter_code
_entity_poly.pdbx_strand_id
1 'polypeptide(L)' 'MATDRRIPLTCRLNLRHQWRTRSTEDGNRWKACARCGRDKETTNVDVHLFH' A
#
# COMPACT_ATOMS: atom_id res chain seq x y z
N MET A 1 18.29 -6.57 16.06
CA MET A 1 17.80 -5.17 16.11
C MET A 1 16.43 -5.10 15.43
N ALA A 2 15.36 -5.43 16.16
CA ALA A 2 14.01 -5.26 15.65
C ALA A 2 13.65 -3.78 15.81
N THR A 3 13.81 -2.99 14.74
CA THR A 3 13.23 -1.65 14.71
C THR A 3 11.72 -1.81 14.82
N ASP A 4 11.18 -1.61 16.02
CA ASP A 4 9.78 -1.26 16.26
C ASP A 4 9.50 0.00 15.43
N ARG A 5 9.22 -0.20 14.13
CA ARG A 5 8.72 0.85 13.26
C ARG A 5 7.32 1.11 13.77
N ARG A 6 7.18 2.02 14.74
CA ARG A 6 5.90 2.52 15.21
C ARG A 6 5.09 2.99 14.00
N ILE A 7 4.27 2.10 13.46
CA ILE A 7 3.43 2.40 12.32
C ILE A 7 2.55 3.57 12.76
N PRO A 8 2.47 4.67 12.00
CA PRO A 8 1.64 5.80 12.37
C PRO A 8 0.20 5.34 12.57
N LEU A 9 -0.46 5.85 13.61
CA LEU A 9 -1.87 5.53 13.88
C LEU A 9 -2.74 5.85 12.67
N THR A 10 -2.40 6.88 11.88
CA THR A 10 -3.11 7.21 10.63
C THR A 10 -3.08 6.09 9.61
N CYS A 11 -2.00 5.30 9.56
CA CYS A 11 -1.90 4.13 8.70
C CYS A 11 -2.63 2.92 9.31
N ARG A 12 -2.56 2.74 10.64
CA ARG A 12 -3.27 1.64 11.34
C ARG A 12 -4.78 1.80 11.24
N LEU A 13 -5.27 3.02 11.42
CA LEU A 13 -6.69 3.39 11.38
C LEU A 13 -7.20 3.67 9.96
N ASN A 14 -6.38 3.46 8.93
CA ASN A 14 -6.75 3.70 7.52
C ASN A 14 -7.14 5.14 7.16
N LEU A 15 -6.87 6.11 8.03
CA LEU A 15 -7.23 7.52 7.82
C LEU A 15 -6.34 8.21 6.79
N ARG A 16 -5.03 7.91 6.81
CA ARG A 16 -4.06 8.54 5.90
C ARG A 16 -2.85 7.66 5.66
N HIS A 17 -2.64 7.32 4.39
CA HIS A 17 -1.48 6.57 3.90
C HIS A 17 -0.59 7.46 3.02
N GLN A 18 0.72 7.34 3.21
CA GLN A 18 1.69 8.04 2.37
C GLN A 18 2.11 7.11 1.22
N TRP A 19 1.30 7.09 0.17
CA TRP A 19 1.54 6.27 -1.01
C TRP A 19 2.79 6.72 -1.76
N ARG A 20 3.67 5.77 -2.10
CA ARG A 20 4.78 5.95 -3.02
C ARG A 20 4.70 4.88 -4.10
N THR A 21 4.91 5.30 -5.34
CA THR A 21 5.09 4.38 -6.46
C THR A 21 6.44 3.71 -6.33
N ARG A 22 6.47 2.39 -6.38
CA ARG A 22 7.66 1.57 -6.48
C ARG A 22 7.67 0.90 -7.84
N SER A 23 8.84 0.84 -8.42
CA SER A 23 9.11 0.13 -9.67
C SER A 23 9.82 -1.15 -9.32
N THR A 24 9.42 -2.24 -9.94
CA THR A 24 10.22 -3.47 -10.00
C THR A 24 11.20 -3.37 -11.17
N GLU A 25 12.26 -4.16 -11.12
CA GLU A 25 13.27 -4.23 -12.20
C GLU A 25 12.64 -4.68 -13.53
N ASP A 26 11.59 -5.49 -13.45
CA ASP A 26 10.77 -5.96 -14.59
C ASP A 26 9.89 -4.86 -15.22
N GLY A 27 9.89 -3.64 -14.64
CA GLY A 27 9.11 -2.50 -15.13
C GLY A 27 7.70 -2.40 -14.56
N ASN A 28 7.25 -3.39 -13.77
CA ASN A 28 5.96 -3.32 -13.09
C ASN A 28 5.98 -2.23 -11.99
N ARG A 29 4.93 -1.41 -11.92
CA ARG A 29 4.81 -0.27 -10.99
C ARG A 29 3.65 -0.49 -10.04
N TRP A 30 3.94 -0.52 -8.75
CA TRP A 30 2.92 -0.69 -7.71
C TRP A 30 3.01 0.45 -6.69
N LYS A 31 1.90 0.75 -6.02
CA LYS A 31 1.86 1.80 -4.99
C LYS A 31 1.89 1.17 -3.61
N ALA A 32 2.89 1.54 -2.82
CA ALA A 32 3.10 1.09 -1.45
C ALA A 32 3.10 2.26 -0.48
N CYS A 33 2.53 2.11 0.70
CA CYS A 33 2.65 3.10 1.75
C CYS A 33 4.09 3.09 2.29
N ALA A 34 4.78 4.23 2.21
CA ALA A 34 6.16 4.36 2.66
C ALA A 34 6.33 4.20 4.18
N ARG A 35 5.23 4.29 4.94
CA ARG A 35 5.24 4.23 6.41
C ARG A 35 4.84 2.87 6.96
N CYS A 36 3.79 2.25 6.42
CA CYS A 36 3.27 0.97 6.91
C CYS A 36 3.50 -0.21 5.95
N GLY A 37 3.95 0.04 4.71
CA GLY A 37 4.23 -1.02 3.74
C GLY A 37 3.01 -1.56 2.98
N ARG A 38 1.79 -1.13 3.33
CA ARG A 38 0.57 -1.60 2.66
C ARG A 38 0.56 -1.23 1.17
N ASP A 39 0.11 -2.12 0.31
CA ASP A 39 -0.16 -1.86 -1.10
C ASP A 39 -1.53 -1.20 -1.32
N LYS A 40 -1.67 -0.44 -2.41
CA LYS A 40 -2.96 0.17 -2.80
C LYS A 40 -3.84 -0.79 -3.61
N GLU A 41 -3.28 -1.89 -4.10
CA GLU A 41 -3.95 -2.80 -5.04
C GLU A 41 -5.11 -3.56 -4.40
N THR A 42 -5.06 -3.76 -3.08
CA THR A 42 -6.12 -4.44 -2.30
C THR A 42 -7.51 -3.75 -2.29
N THR A 43 -7.68 -2.56 -2.89
CA THR A 43 -8.98 -1.84 -2.89
C THR A 43 -9.75 -1.83 -4.21
N ASN A 44 -9.27 -2.56 -5.23
CA ASN A 44 -10.03 -2.70 -6.47
C ASN A 44 -10.31 -4.19 -6.72
N VAL A 45 -11.21 -4.76 -5.91
CA VAL A 45 -12.06 -5.85 -6.42
C VAL A 45 -12.89 -5.21 -7.51
N ASP A 46 -12.37 -5.36 -8.73
CA ASP A 46 -13.03 -5.11 -9.98
C ASP A 46 -14.44 -5.69 -9.92
N VAL A 47 -15.43 -4.81 -9.74
CA VAL A 47 -16.84 -5.14 -9.89
C VAL A 47 -17.12 -5.18 -11.39
N HIS A 48 -16.53 -6.16 -12.09
CA HIS A 48 -16.71 -6.34 -13.53
C HIS A 48 -16.73 -7.83 -13.90
N LEU A 49 -17.46 -8.61 -13.09
CA LEU A 49 -17.79 -10.00 -13.39
C LEU A 49 -19.30 -10.25 -13.36
N PHE A 50 -20.08 -9.45 -14.10
CA PHE A 50 -21.42 -9.81 -14.55
C PHE A 50 -21.71 -9.10 -15.89
N HIS A 51 -21.42 -9.77 -17.00
CA HIS A 51 -22.11 -9.57 -18.26
C HIS A 51 -22.25 -10.92 -18.98
#